data_AF-A0A2M7FML8-F1
#
_entry.id   AF-A0A2M7FML8-F1
#
_cell.length_a   1.000
_cell.length_b   1.000
_cell.length_c   1.000
_cell.angle_alpha   90.00
_cell.angle_beta   90.00
_cell.angle_gamma   90.00
#
_symmetry.space_group_name_H-M   'P 1'
#
loop_
_entity.id
_entity.type
_entity.pdbx_description
1 polymer ?
#
loop_
_entity_poly.entity_id
_entity_poly.type
_entity_poly.pdbx_seq_one_letter_code
_entity_poly.pdbx_strand_id
1 'polypeptide(L)'
;MDAPKAEVEPINISALNQYAYCPRRFALIYVESQFQDNLHTQRGNAEHARVDQVAHTTSRSGARVEYALPVWSERLGLIGKCDVVEFWQDGTVYPVEYKHGPRRAWINDDLQLAAQAMCLEEMLGVHINTSAIFHASSKRRREVAIDAPLRQMVESTLEEMRRCMQARLIPPPTTESQRCKECSLRDICQPQATYAGLLSARAALFDPDV
;
A
#
# COMPACT_ATOMS: atom_id res chain seq x y z
N MET A 1 -20.13 33.01 0.12
CA MET A 1 -20.92 31.77 0.18
C MET A 1 -20.04 30.71 -0.43
N ASP A 2 -19.21 30.07 0.40
CA ASP A 2 -18.35 29.00 -0.07
C ASP A 2 -19.23 27.80 -0.39
N ALA A 3 -19.10 27.30 -1.62
CA ALA A 3 -19.73 26.05 -2.02
C ALA A 3 -19.25 24.94 -1.07
N PRO A 4 -20.13 24.01 -0.65
CA PRO A 4 -19.68 22.87 0.14
C PRO A 4 -18.65 22.11 -0.70
N LYS A 5 -17.39 22.14 -0.26
CA LYS A 5 -16.32 21.32 -0.82
C LYS A 5 -16.80 19.88 -0.65
N ALA A 6 -17.10 19.19 -1.75
CA ALA A 6 -17.51 17.79 -1.68
C ALA A 6 -16.48 17.06 -0.82
N GLU A 7 -16.91 16.53 0.33
CA GLU A 7 -16.03 15.78 1.23
C GLU A 7 -15.56 14.56 0.45
N VAL A 8 -14.32 14.61 -0.02
CA VAL A 8 -13.68 13.48 -0.68
C VAL A 8 -13.45 12.44 0.42
N GLU A 9 -14.15 11.31 0.33
CA GLU A 9 -13.96 10.22 1.28
C GLU A 9 -12.47 9.85 1.35
N PRO A 10 -11.87 9.85 2.54
CA PRO A 10 -10.44 9.66 2.68
C PRO A 10 -10.05 8.22 2.33
N ILE A 11 -8.99 8.07 1.56
CA ILE A 11 -8.45 6.77 1.16
C ILE A 11 -7.33 6.38 2.12
N ASN A 12 -7.32 5.12 2.58
CA ASN A 12 -6.22 4.63 3.39
C ASN A 12 -4.92 4.55 2.56
N ILE A 13 -3.79 5.02 3.07
CA ILE A 13 -2.50 5.01 2.35
C ILE A 13 -2.11 3.60 1.90
N SER A 14 -2.42 2.57 2.68
CA SER A 14 -2.16 1.17 2.30
C SER A 14 -2.90 0.74 1.02
N ALA A 15 -3.95 1.45 0.61
CA ALA A 15 -4.68 1.20 -0.61
C ALA A 15 -3.86 1.51 -1.87
N LEU A 16 -2.96 2.51 -1.84
CA LEU A 16 -2.02 2.76 -2.94
C LEU A 16 -1.13 1.55 -3.20
N ASN A 17 -0.67 0.91 -2.11
CA ASN A 17 0.11 -0.32 -2.22
C ASN A 17 -0.68 -1.41 -2.95
N GLN A 18 -1.95 -1.61 -2.57
CA GLN A 18 -2.81 -2.62 -3.20
C GLN A 18 -3.02 -2.31 -4.69
N TYR A 19 -3.29 -1.05 -5.04
CA TYR A 19 -3.56 -0.64 -6.42
C TYR A 19 -2.31 -0.77 -7.31
N ALA A 20 -1.17 -0.22 -6.86
CA ALA A 20 0.09 -0.32 -7.57
C ALA A 20 0.59 -1.78 -7.71
N TYR A 21 0.24 -2.64 -6.75
CA TYR A 21 0.49 -4.08 -6.86
C TYR A 21 -0.41 -4.73 -7.91
N CYS A 22 -1.72 -4.45 -7.91
CA CYS A 22 -2.64 -4.90 -8.95
C CYS A 22 -3.97 -4.12 -8.86
N PRO A 23 -4.39 -3.38 -9.89
CA PRO A 23 -5.66 -2.66 -9.87
C PRO A 23 -6.87 -3.55 -9.59
N ARG A 24 -6.88 -4.78 -10.12
CA ARG A 24 -7.92 -5.78 -9.80
C ARG A 24 -7.92 -6.20 -8.34
N ARG A 25 -6.73 -6.37 -7.72
CA ARG A 25 -6.62 -6.68 -6.29
C ARG A 25 -7.20 -5.53 -5.46
N PHE A 26 -6.86 -4.29 -5.78
CA PHE A 26 -7.47 -3.12 -5.15
C PHE A 26 -8.99 -3.12 -5.30
N ALA A 27 -9.52 -3.33 -6.51
CA ALA A 27 -10.96 -3.33 -6.75
C ALA A 27 -11.68 -4.42 -5.94
N LEU A 28 -11.11 -5.63 -5.86
CA LEU A 28 -11.67 -6.69 -5.03
C LEU A 28 -11.76 -6.28 -3.56
N ILE A 29 -10.72 -5.62 -3.03
CA ILE A 29 -10.66 -5.19 -1.62
C ILE A 29 -11.60 -4.02 -1.34
N TYR A 30 -11.52 -2.96 -2.15
CA TYR A 30 -12.11 -1.65 -1.83
C TYR A 30 -13.43 -1.38 -2.56
N VAL A 31 -13.72 -2.06 -3.67
CA VAL A 31 -14.98 -1.91 -4.41
C VAL A 31 -15.95 -3.04 -4.06
N GLU A 32 -15.44 -4.27 -4.03
CA GLU A 32 -16.24 -5.48 -3.77
C GLU A 32 -16.20 -5.95 -2.30
N SER A 33 -15.47 -5.22 -1.44
CA SER A 33 -15.34 -5.52 0.00
C SER A 33 -14.85 -6.96 0.28
N GLN A 34 -14.06 -7.53 -0.63
CA GLN A 34 -13.49 -8.87 -0.48
C GLN A 34 -12.19 -8.78 0.34
N PHE A 35 -12.31 -9.04 1.64
CA PHE A 35 -11.16 -9.25 2.53
C PHE A 35 -11.07 -10.74 2.89
N GLN A 36 -9.90 -11.33 2.63
CA GLN A 36 -9.52 -12.60 3.23
C GLN A 36 -8.45 -12.33 4.30
N ASP A 37 -8.70 -12.77 5.53
CA ASP A 37 -7.70 -12.78 6.58
C ASP A 37 -6.53 -13.64 6.13
N ASN A 38 -5.44 -12.99 5.73
CA ASN A 38 -4.26 -13.70 5.26
C ASN A 38 -3.40 -14.07 6.48
N LEU A 39 -2.79 -15.26 6.49
CA LEU A 39 -1.81 -15.68 7.51
C LEU A 39 -0.62 -14.70 7.64
N HIS A 40 -0.36 -13.89 6.59
CA HIS A 40 0.60 -12.79 6.61
C HIS A 40 0.14 -11.60 7.46
N THR A 41 -1.17 -11.32 7.52
CA THR A 41 -1.76 -10.27 8.37
C THR A 41 -1.60 -10.61 9.84
N GLN A 42 -1.70 -11.88 10.24
CA GLN A 42 -1.48 -12.27 11.64
C GLN A 42 0.00 -12.17 12.06
N ARG A 43 0.95 -12.54 11.20
CA ARG A 43 2.39 -12.33 11.45
C ARG A 43 2.77 -10.85 11.45
N GLY A 44 2.22 -10.07 10.53
CA GLY A 44 2.39 -8.61 10.50
C GLY A 44 1.83 -7.97 11.78
N ASN A 45 0.60 -8.31 12.17
CA ASN A 45 -0.06 -7.76 13.37
C ASN A 45 0.66 -8.13 14.67
N ALA A 46 1.18 -9.36 14.79
CA ALA A 46 1.89 -9.80 15.99
C ALA A 46 3.22 -9.05 16.22
N GLU A 47 3.87 -8.57 15.15
CA GLU A 47 5.10 -7.77 15.28
C GLU A 47 4.83 -6.26 15.24
N HIS A 48 3.79 -5.78 14.54
CA HIS A 48 3.30 -4.41 14.74
C HIS A 48 2.93 -4.15 16.20
N ALA A 49 2.38 -5.14 16.90
CA ALA A 49 2.13 -5.04 18.34
C ALA A 49 3.40 -4.84 19.19
N ARG A 50 4.58 -5.29 18.72
CA ARG A 50 5.88 -4.99 19.36
C ARG A 50 6.40 -3.59 19.02
N VAL A 51 6.12 -3.12 17.81
CA VAL A 51 6.45 -1.77 17.33
C VAL A 51 5.56 -0.72 18.01
N ASP A 52 4.29 -1.03 18.23
CA ASP A 52 3.31 -0.22 18.97
C ASP A 52 3.65 -0.10 20.47
N GLN A 53 4.52 -0.96 21.01
CA GLN A 53 4.82 -1.04 22.45
C GLN A 53 5.94 -0.13 22.97
N VAL A 54 6.47 0.81 22.17
CA VAL A 54 7.60 1.63 22.63
C VAL A 54 7.36 3.12 22.41
N ALA A 55 6.93 3.80 23.47
CA ALA A 55 6.93 5.25 23.57
C ALA A 55 8.36 5.81 23.48
N HIS A 56 8.56 6.83 22.64
CA HIS A 56 9.71 7.74 22.57
C HIS A 56 11.08 7.10 22.88
N THR A 57 11.58 6.25 21.99
CA THR A 57 12.97 5.78 22.11
C THR A 57 13.88 6.70 21.29
N THR A 58 14.92 7.23 21.93
CA THR A 58 16.06 7.79 21.19
C THR A 58 16.77 6.64 20.49
N SER A 59 16.86 6.68 19.16
CA SER A 59 17.62 5.69 18.41
C SER A 59 19.08 5.68 18.89
N ARG A 60 19.83 4.58 18.66
CA ARG A 60 21.28 4.56 18.93
C ARG A 60 22.05 5.68 18.25
N SER A 61 21.47 6.30 17.21
CA SER A 61 22.03 7.42 16.45
C SER A 61 21.53 8.80 16.88
N GLY A 62 20.70 8.89 17.93
CA GLY A 62 20.27 10.17 18.52
C GLY A 62 18.96 10.76 17.98
N ALA A 63 18.24 10.06 17.09
CA ALA A 63 16.94 10.52 16.59
C ALA A 63 15.82 10.20 17.58
N ARG A 64 14.82 11.08 17.73
CA ARG A 64 13.56 10.75 18.40
C ARG A 64 12.74 9.89 17.46
N VAL A 65 12.36 8.69 17.89
CA VAL A 65 11.59 7.76 17.06
C VAL A 65 10.15 7.74 17.52
N GLU A 66 9.24 8.05 16.60
CA GLU A 66 7.81 7.81 16.77
C GLU A 66 7.43 6.55 16.02
N TYR A 67 6.87 5.61 16.75
CA TYR A 67 6.30 4.41 16.17
C TYR A 67 4.84 4.68 15.86
N ALA A 68 4.35 4.00 14.85
CA ALA A 68 2.93 3.88 14.64
C ALA A 68 2.19 5.22 14.43
N LEU A 69 2.90 6.23 13.92
CA LEU A 69 2.43 7.60 13.85
C LEU A 69 1.25 7.72 12.87
N PRO A 70 0.05 8.12 13.34
CA PRO A 70 -1.06 8.42 12.45
C PRO A 70 -0.72 9.60 11.54
N VAL A 71 -1.07 9.50 10.27
CA VAL A 71 -0.79 10.53 9.27
C VAL A 71 -1.99 10.77 8.37
N TRP A 72 -2.15 12.00 7.87
CA TRP A 72 -3.21 12.38 6.96
C TRP A 72 -2.80 13.52 6.03
N SER A 73 -3.55 13.68 4.95
CA SER A 73 -3.48 14.83 4.04
C SER A 73 -4.89 15.17 3.59
N GLU A 74 -5.34 16.38 3.91
CA GLU A 74 -6.63 16.90 3.44
C GLU A 74 -6.56 17.21 1.94
N ARG A 75 -5.41 17.70 1.47
CA ARG A 75 -5.20 18.01 0.04
C ARG A 75 -5.30 16.75 -0.82
N LEU A 76 -4.68 15.65 -0.38
CA LEU A 76 -4.68 14.39 -1.10
C LEU A 76 -5.87 13.50 -0.74
N GLY A 77 -6.65 13.82 0.29
CA GLY A 77 -7.71 12.96 0.81
C GLY A 77 -7.17 11.61 1.26
N LEU A 78 -6.08 11.62 2.03
CA LEU A 78 -5.38 10.44 2.51
C LEU A 78 -5.40 10.35 4.03
N ILE A 79 -5.52 9.12 4.54
CA ILE A 79 -5.35 8.79 5.96
C ILE A 79 -4.52 7.52 6.12
N GLY A 80 -3.80 7.37 7.21
CA GLY A 80 -3.08 6.13 7.48
C GLY A 80 -2.12 6.23 8.64
N LYS A 81 -1.05 5.44 8.54
CA LYS A 81 -0.06 5.26 9.59
C LYS A 81 1.32 5.11 8.95
N CYS A 82 2.32 5.71 9.57
CA CYS A 82 3.72 5.38 9.36
C CYS A 82 4.17 4.36 10.39
N ASP A 83 4.88 3.31 9.98
CA ASP A 83 5.41 2.31 10.92
C ASP A 83 6.40 2.96 11.90
N VAL A 84 7.33 3.75 11.36
CA VAL A 84 8.35 4.49 12.10
C VAL A 84 8.58 5.83 11.45
N VAL A 85 8.73 6.88 12.26
CA VAL A 85 9.21 8.20 11.81
C VAL A 85 10.35 8.63 12.72
N GLU A 86 11.52 8.88 12.14
CA GLU A 86 12.69 9.38 12.84
C GLU A 86 12.71 10.91 12.73
N PHE A 87 12.77 11.59 13.88
CA PHE A 87 12.92 13.04 14.00
C PHE A 87 14.32 13.37 14.49
N TRP A 88 15.11 14.03 13.65
CA TRP A 88 16.49 14.38 13.92
C TRP A 88 16.62 15.81 14.47
N GLN A 89 17.72 16.09 15.17
CA GLN A 89 17.96 17.41 15.79
C GLN A 89 18.15 18.54 14.78
N ASP A 90 18.57 18.22 13.55
CA ASP A 90 18.70 19.17 12.44
C ASP A 90 17.37 19.50 11.74
N GLY A 91 16.26 18.94 12.23
CA GLY A 91 14.93 19.11 11.66
C GLY A 91 14.55 18.06 10.61
N THR A 92 15.46 17.12 10.28
CA THR A 92 15.15 16.05 9.33
C THR A 92 14.03 15.16 9.87
N VAL A 93 13.01 14.94 9.03
CA VAL A 93 11.94 13.96 9.26
C VAL A 93 12.14 12.81 8.29
N TYR A 94 12.31 11.60 8.81
CA TYR A 94 12.70 10.42 8.01
C TYR A 94 11.74 9.25 8.26
N PRO A 95 10.74 9.06 7.39
CA PRO A 95 9.81 7.94 7.45
C PRO A 95 10.50 6.61 7.11
N VAL A 96 10.18 5.56 7.87
CA VAL A 96 10.69 4.20 7.63
C VAL A 96 9.55 3.19 7.66
N GLU A 97 9.31 2.53 6.52
CA GLU A 97 8.31 1.46 6.35
C GLU A 97 8.95 0.09 6.63
N TYR A 98 8.29 -0.74 7.45
CA TYR A 98 8.80 -2.06 7.82
C TYR A 98 8.19 -3.15 6.93
N LYS A 99 9.04 -3.93 6.26
CA LYS A 99 8.59 -5.04 5.41
C LYS A 99 9.05 -6.39 5.95
N HIS A 100 8.06 -7.25 6.15
CA HIS A 100 8.22 -8.65 6.54
C HIS A 100 8.18 -9.52 5.28
N GLY A 101 9.34 -9.88 4.75
CA GLY A 101 9.44 -10.73 3.57
C GLY A 101 10.76 -10.55 2.82
N PRO A 102 11.02 -11.40 1.80
CA PRO A 102 12.14 -11.20 0.90
C PRO A 102 11.97 -9.87 0.16
N ARG A 103 13.10 -9.21 -0.13
CA ARG A 103 13.11 -7.97 -0.91
C ARG A 103 12.49 -8.23 -2.28
N ARG A 104 11.45 -7.47 -2.61
CA ARG A 104 10.83 -7.45 -3.94
C ARG A 104 10.98 -6.03 -4.50
N ALA A 105 11.27 -5.93 -5.79
CA ALA A 105 11.50 -4.66 -6.47
C ALA A 105 10.21 -4.20 -7.17
N TRP A 106 9.12 -4.11 -6.41
CA TRP A 106 7.85 -3.59 -6.93
C TRP A 106 7.66 -2.16 -6.43
N ILE A 107 7.12 -1.30 -7.28
CA ILE A 107 6.96 0.13 -7.00
C ILE A 107 5.91 0.42 -5.92
N ASN A 108 5.05 -0.54 -5.58
CA ASN A 108 3.95 -0.37 -4.65
C ASN A 108 4.39 0.03 -3.23
N ASP A 109 5.52 -0.47 -2.75
CA ASP A 109 6.06 -0.08 -1.43
C ASP A 109 6.59 1.36 -1.47
N ASP A 110 7.26 1.75 -2.55
CA ASP A 110 7.81 3.10 -2.75
C ASP A 110 6.67 4.12 -2.87
N LEU A 111 5.58 3.76 -3.55
CA LEU A 111 4.41 4.60 -3.70
C LEU A 111 3.67 4.83 -2.38
N GLN A 112 3.53 3.78 -1.56
CA GLN A 112 2.96 3.90 -0.22
C GLN A 112 3.82 4.79 0.67
N LEU A 113 5.15 4.61 0.63
CA LEU A 113 6.10 5.38 1.42
C LEU A 113 6.14 6.86 0.99
N ALA A 114 6.04 7.13 -0.31
CA ALA A 114 5.90 8.50 -0.82
C ALA A 114 4.60 9.16 -0.36
N ALA A 115 3.48 8.44 -0.37
CA ALA A 115 2.22 8.96 0.16
C ALA A 115 2.30 9.27 1.67
N GLN A 116 2.96 8.41 2.45
CA GLN A 116 3.27 8.67 3.87
C GLN A 116 4.10 9.95 4.04
N ALA A 117 5.19 10.10 3.27
CA ALA A 117 6.03 11.29 3.31
C ALA A 117 5.24 12.56 2.95
N MET A 118 4.43 12.54 1.89
CA MET A 118 3.60 13.67 1.48
C MET A 118 2.56 14.06 2.54
N CYS A 119 2.00 13.10 3.28
CA CYS A 119 1.13 13.40 4.42
C CYS A 119 1.89 14.07 5.57
N LEU A 120 3.08 13.57 5.91
CA LEU A 120 3.93 14.17 6.94
C LEU A 120 4.37 15.60 6.59
N GLU A 121 4.70 15.86 5.33
CA GLU A 121 5.03 17.21 4.85
C GLU A 121 3.88 18.18 5.07
N GLU A 122 2.65 17.78 4.75
CA GLU A 122 1.45 18.61 4.96
C GLU A 122 1.18 18.85 6.45
N MET A 123 1.28 17.81 7.28
CA MET A 123 1.03 17.90 8.72
C MET A 123 2.07 18.75 9.47
N LEU A 124 3.33 18.69 9.04
CA LEU A 124 4.46 19.26 9.78
C LEU A 124 5.02 20.54 9.13
N GLY A 125 4.62 20.86 7.89
CA GLY A 125 5.15 21.99 7.15
C GLY A 125 6.63 21.83 6.77
N VAL A 126 7.07 20.59 6.52
CA VAL A 126 8.46 20.25 6.16
C VAL A 126 8.55 19.72 4.73
N HIS A 127 9.77 19.53 4.22
CA HIS A 127 10.03 18.82 2.98
C HIS A 127 10.85 17.55 3.25
N ILE A 128 10.40 16.42 2.72
CA ILE A 128 11.01 15.10 2.88
C ILE A 128 11.52 14.65 1.51
N ASN A 129 12.85 14.63 1.35
CA ASN A 129 13.50 14.21 0.11
C ASN A 129 13.79 12.70 0.07
N THR A 130 13.89 12.07 1.24
CA THR A 130 14.33 10.68 1.36
C THR A 130 13.52 9.98 2.44
N SER A 131 13.22 8.71 2.21
CA SER A 131 12.63 7.79 3.19
C SER A 131 13.28 6.42 3.05
N ALA A 132 12.94 5.46 3.93
CA ALA A 132 13.49 4.11 3.81
C ALA A 132 12.46 2.99 3.96
N ILE A 133 12.78 1.87 3.32
CA ILE A 133 12.14 0.58 3.59
C ILE A 133 13.13 -0.28 4.37
N PHE A 134 12.72 -0.73 5.55
CA PHE A 134 13.50 -1.63 6.39
C PHE A 134 13.02 -3.08 6.20
N HIS A 135 13.92 -3.96 5.78
CA HIS A 135 13.63 -5.38 5.61
C HIS A 135 14.05 -6.17 6.86
N ALA A 136 13.08 -6.62 7.66
CA ALA A 136 13.33 -7.29 8.94
C ALA A 136 14.20 -8.57 8.80
N SER A 137 14.00 -9.33 7.72
CA SER A 137 14.73 -10.57 7.43
C SER A 137 16.23 -10.36 7.21
N SER A 138 16.61 -9.25 6.57
CA SER A 138 18.01 -8.93 6.24
C SER A 138 18.62 -7.87 7.16
N LYS A 139 17.79 -7.20 7.97
CA LYS A 139 18.14 -6.03 8.80
C LYS A 139 18.80 -4.90 8.00
N ARG A 140 18.40 -4.73 6.74
CA ARG A 140 18.92 -3.67 5.84
C ARG A 140 17.85 -2.66 5.49
N ARG A 141 18.27 -1.39 5.37
CA ARG A 141 17.46 -0.30 4.81
C ARG A 141 17.72 -0.17 3.31
N ARG A 142 16.66 0.11 2.56
CA ARG A 142 16.72 0.62 1.19
C ARG A 142 16.17 2.04 1.22
N GLU A 143 17.00 3.00 0.86
CA GLU A 143 16.54 4.38 0.70
C GLU A 143 15.69 4.53 -0.56
N VAL A 144 14.71 5.40 -0.47
CA VAL A 144 13.77 5.77 -1.52
C VAL A 144 13.79 7.29 -1.61
N ALA A 145 14.14 7.82 -2.78
CA ALA A 145 14.02 9.24 -3.05
C ALA A 145 12.55 9.60 -3.27
N ILE A 146 12.08 10.64 -2.59
CA ILE A 146 10.70 11.15 -2.69
C ILE A 146 10.72 12.32 -3.68
N ASP A 147 11.03 12.00 -4.93
CA ASP A 147 11.20 12.96 -6.02
C ASP A 147 9.88 13.34 -6.70
N ALA A 148 9.93 14.33 -7.59
CA ALA A 148 8.75 14.80 -8.33
C ALA A 148 8.06 13.69 -9.15
N PRO A 149 8.78 12.81 -9.87
CA PRO A 149 8.15 11.66 -10.55
C PRO A 149 7.36 10.74 -9.61
N LEU A 150 7.92 10.38 -8.45
CA LEU A 150 7.24 9.50 -7.50
C LEU A 150 6.00 10.18 -6.88
N ARG A 151 6.10 11.47 -6.57
CA ARG A 151 4.97 12.29 -6.10
C ARG A 151 3.84 12.37 -7.13
N GLN A 152 4.18 12.62 -8.40
CA GLN A 152 3.20 12.64 -9.48
C GLN A 152 2.49 11.30 -9.64
N MET A 153 3.23 10.19 -9.44
CA MET A 153 2.67 8.84 -9.50
C MET A 153 1.69 8.58 -8.35
N VAL A 154 1.94 9.12 -7.15
CA VAL A 154 0.98 9.04 -6.02
C VAL A 154 -0.32 9.72 -6.41
N GLU A 155 -0.24 10.94 -6.94
CA GLU A 155 -1.42 11.73 -7.33
C GLU A 155 -2.21 11.07 -8.46
N SER A 156 -1.54 10.61 -9.52
CA SER A 156 -2.22 9.92 -10.63
C SER A 156 -2.85 8.60 -10.21
N THR A 157 -2.18 7.85 -9.34
CA THR A 157 -2.72 6.60 -8.78
C THR A 157 -3.97 6.87 -7.96
N LEU A 158 -3.99 7.94 -7.16
CA LEU A 158 -5.18 8.32 -6.39
C LEU A 158 -6.36 8.69 -7.30
N GLU A 159 -6.12 9.41 -8.39
CA GLU A 159 -7.15 9.73 -9.38
C GLU A 159 -7.73 8.47 -10.04
N GLU A 160 -6.89 7.51 -10.38
CA GLU A 160 -7.34 6.23 -10.92
C GLU A 160 -8.11 5.39 -9.90
N MET A 161 -7.64 5.31 -8.66
CA MET A 161 -8.33 4.62 -7.56
C MET A 161 -9.72 5.21 -7.33
N ARG A 162 -9.83 6.54 -7.28
CA ARG A 162 -11.12 7.24 -7.15
C ARG A 162 -12.06 6.92 -8.30
N ARG A 163 -11.57 6.97 -9.55
CA ARG A 163 -12.37 6.60 -10.72
C ARG A 163 -12.83 5.14 -10.65
N CYS A 164 -11.96 4.23 -10.26
CA CYS A 164 -12.26 2.82 -10.09
C CYS A 164 -13.35 2.59 -9.03
N MET A 165 -13.27 3.29 -7.89
CA MET A 165 -14.27 3.24 -6.81
C MET A 165 -15.62 3.82 -7.24
N GLN A 166 -15.61 5.03 -7.83
CA GLN A 166 -16.83 5.73 -8.25
C GLN A 166 -17.59 4.96 -9.34
N ALA A 167 -16.88 4.45 -10.33
CA ALA A 167 -17.48 3.69 -11.43
C ALA A 167 -17.75 2.22 -11.08
N ARG A 168 -17.38 1.78 -9.86
CA ARG A 168 -17.41 0.38 -9.42
C ARG A 168 -16.77 -0.58 -10.45
N LEU A 169 -15.66 -0.16 -11.04
CA LEU A 169 -14.96 -0.91 -12.07
C LEU A 169 -14.08 -1.97 -11.43
N ILE A 170 -14.13 -3.19 -11.97
CA ILE A 170 -13.21 -4.28 -11.62
C ILE A 170 -12.30 -4.52 -12.83
N PRO A 171 -11.03 -4.05 -12.80
CA PRO A 171 -10.09 -4.27 -13.89
C PRO A 171 -9.87 -5.76 -14.19
N PRO A 172 -9.49 -6.14 -15.42
CA PRO A 172 -9.13 -7.52 -15.74
C PRO A 172 -7.92 -7.98 -14.90
N PRO A 173 -7.70 -9.31 -14.76
CA PRO A 173 -6.51 -9.82 -14.11
C PRO A 173 -5.24 -9.25 -14.73
N THR A 174 -4.22 -9.01 -13.90
CA THR A 174 -2.92 -8.56 -14.40
C THR A 174 -2.29 -9.62 -15.32
N THR A 175 -1.59 -9.15 -16.35
CA THR A 175 -0.77 -10.01 -17.22
C THR A 175 0.51 -10.49 -16.51
N GLU A 176 0.89 -9.85 -15.41
CA GLU A 176 2.05 -10.19 -14.59
C GLU A 176 1.77 -11.38 -13.65
N SER A 177 1.73 -12.58 -14.24
CA SER A 177 1.40 -13.83 -13.52
C SER A 177 2.27 -14.10 -12.27
N GLN A 178 3.51 -13.58 -12.21
CA GLN A 178 4.35 -13.67 -11.02
C GLN A 178 3.75 -13.00 -9.78
N ARG A 179 2.98 -11.92 -9.95
CA ARG A 179 2.27 -11.25 -8.84
C ARG A 179 1.15 -12.15 -8.33
N CYS A 180 0.44 -12.81 -9.24
CA CYS A 180 -0.68 -13.67 -8.87
C CYS A 180 -0.28 -14.82 -7.94
N LYS A 181 0.92 -15.41 -8.10
CA LYS A 181 1.40 -16.58 -7.29
C LYS A 181 1.39 -16.32 -5.78
N GLU A 182 1.70 -15.10 -5.38
CA GLU A 182 1.86 -14.68 -3.98
C GLU A 182 0.70 -13.79 -3.52
N CYS A 183 -0.31 -13.61 -4.38
CA CYS A 183 -1.44 -12.75 -4.10
C CYS A 183 -2.40 -13.47 -3.16
N SER A 184 -2.62 -12.91 -1.98
CA SER A 184 -3.61 -13.39 -1.01
C SER A 184 -5.03 -13.55 -1.54
N LEU A 185 -5.38 -12.84 -2.62
CA LEU A 185 -6.72 -12.91 -3.23
C LEU A 185 -6.75 -13.82 -4.45
N ARG A 186 -5.69 -14.61 -4.72
CA ARG A 186 -5.61 -15.44 -5.93
C ARG A 186 -6.81 -16.37 -6.07
N ASP A 187 -7.23 -17.00 -4.98
CA ASP A 187 -8.30 -18.00 -5.01
C ASP A 187 -9.68 -17.36 -5.21
N ILE A 188 -9.87 -16.14 -4.71
CA ILE A 188 -11.08 -15.33 -4.98
C ILE A 188 -11.04 -14.76 -6.41
N CYS A 189 -9.89 -14.24 -6.82
CA CYS A 189 -9.71 -13.56 -8.10
C CYS A 189 -9.78 -14.52 -9.29
N GLN A 190 -9.29 -15.75 -9.11
CA GLN A 190 -9.15 -16.79 -10.13
C GLN A 190 -8.58 -16.27 -11.46
N PRO A 191 -7.34 -15.74 -11.47
CA PRO A 191 -6.80 -15.06 -12.65
C PRO A 191 -6.71 -15.96 -13.89
N GLN A 192 -6.66 -17.29 -13.71
CA GLN A 192 -6.67 -18.29 -14.78
C GLN A 192 -8.07 -18.65 -15.31
N ALA A 193 -9.15 -18.29 -14.60
CA ALA A 193 -10.53 -18.55 -15.01
C ALA A 193 -10.98 -17.53 -16.07
N THR A 194 -10.27 -17.54 -17.20
CA THR A 194 -10.63 -16.73 -18.36
C THR A 194 -11.93 -17.27 -18.97
N TYR A 195 -12.69 -16.39 -19.62
CA TYR A 195 -13.92 -16.79 -20.32
C TYR A 195 -13.67 -17.94 -21.32
N ALA A 196 -12.54 -17.90 -22.03
CA ALA A 196 -12.13 -18.98 -22.93
C ALA A 196 -11.84 -20.30 -22.19
N GLY A 197 -11.16 -20.24 -21.04
CA GLY A 197 -10.89 -21.42 -20.20
C GLY A 197 -12.18 -22.05 -19.64
N LEU A 198 -13.13 -21.21 -19.22
CA LEU A 198 -14.46 -21.64 -18.76
C LEU A 198 -15.27 -22.32 -19.88
N LEU A 199 -15.24 -21.78 -21.10
CA LEU A 199 -15.92 -22.40 -22.24
C LEU A 199 -15.31 -23.76 -22.60
N SER A 200 -13.98 -23.88 -22.57
CA SER A 200 -13.27 -25.16 -22.81
C SER A 200 -13.58 -26.20 -21.73
N ALA A 201 -13.49 -25.82 -20.45
CA ALA A 201 -13.84 -26.70 -19.33
C ALA A 201 -15.31 -27.13 -19.37
N ARG A 202 -16.22 -26.22 -19.74
CA ARG A 202 -17.65 -26.53 -19.92
C ARG A 202 -17.90 -27.54 -21.01
N ALA A 203 -17.16 -27.50 -22.11
CA ALA A 203 -17.28 -28.49 -23.18
C ALA A 203 -16.83 -29.89 -22.72
N ALA A 204 -15.84 -29.98 -21.83
CA ALA A 204 -15.32 -31.24 -21.29
C ALA A 204 -16.09 -31.79 -20.08
N LEU A 205 -16.96 -31.01 -19.43
CA LEU A 205 -17.71 -31.41 -18.23
C LEU A 205 -18.78 -32.49 -18.47
N PHE A 206 -19.06 -32.83 -19.73
CA PHE A 206 -20.05 -33.84 -20.13
C PHE A 206 -19.49 -34.83 -21.16
N ASP A 207 -18.20 -35.15 -21.08
CA ASP A 207 -17.63 -36.25 -21.85
C ASP A 207 -17.72 -37.55 -21.01
N PRO A 208 -18.66 -38.48 -21.31
CA PRO A 208 -18.82 -39.71 -20.55
C PRO A 208 -17.71 -40.75 -20.82
N ASP A 209 -16.80 -40.48 -21.76
CA ASP A 209 -15.74 -41.40 -22.19
C ASP A 209 -14.34 -41.05 -21.64
N VAL A 210 -14.23 -40.11 -20.69
CA VAL A 210 -13.02 -39.78 -19.90
C VAL A 210 -13.12 -40.33 -18.47
#